data_AF-A0A9E0MGA4-F1
#
_entry.id   AF-A0A9E0MGA4-F1
#
_cell.length_a   1.000
_cell.length_b   1.000
_cell.length_c   1.000
_cell.angle_alpha   90.00
_cell.angle_beta   90.00
_cell.angle_gamma   90.00
#
_symmetry.space_group_name_H-M   'P 1'
#
loop_
_entity.id
_entity.type
_entity.pdbx_description
1 polymer ?
#
loop_
_entity_poly.entity_id
_entity_poly.type
_entity_poly.pdbx_seq_one_letter_code
_entity_poly.pdbx_strand_id
1 'polypeptide(L)'
;EIRQIIGCDALIYQDVDAMKSAIGSLNKRIEGFDASCFDGVYVTGDITAEDIARMGASRVDNGSDEDDEDSHASHSNQSVSP
;
A
#
# COMPACT_ATOMS: atom_id res chain seq x y z
N GLU A 1 14.48 -11.05 -3.92
CA GLU A 1 13.21 -11.15 -4.66
C GLU A 1 12.69 -9.79 -5.10
N ILE A 2 12.24 -8.90 -4.19
CA ILE A 2 11.63 -7.60 -4.52
C ILE A 2 12.46 -6.75 -5.53
N ARG A 3 13.76 -6.57 -5.30
CA ARG A 3 14.67 -5.84 -6.21
C ARG A 3 14.57 -6.30 -7.68
N GLN A 4 14.49 -7.62 -7.89
CA GLN A 4 14.40 -8.21 -9.23
C GLN A 4 13.03 -7.98 -9.83
N ILE A 5 11.96 -8.14 -9.05
CA ILE A 5 10.57 -7.92 -9.47
C ILE A 5 10.39 -6.49 -10.00
N ILE A 6 10.94 -5.51 -9.27
CA ILE A 6 10.83 -4.09 -9.64
C ILE A 6 11.91 -3.61 -10.62
N GLY A 7 12.88 -4.47 -10.96
CA GLY A 7 13.89 -4.19 -12.00
C GLY A 7 14.97 -3.16 -11.63
N CYS A 8 15.29 -2.96 -10.35
CA CYS A 8 16.30 -1.97 -9.95
C CYS A 8 17.71 -2.58 -9.67
N ASP A 9 18.74 -1.76 -9.84
CA ASP A 9 20.14 -2.14 -9.61
C ASP A 9 20.43 -2.42 -8.13
N ALA A 10 19.83 -1.60 -7.25
CA ALA A 10 19.97 -1.70 -5.81
C ALA A 10 18.64 -1.43 -5.11
N LEU A 11 18.43 -2.10 -3.98
CA LEU A 11 17.31 -1.89 -3.09
C LEU A 11 17.83 -1.93 -1.65
N ILE A 12 17.42 -0.97 -0.84
CA ILE A 12 17.72 -0.92 0.58
C ILE A 12 16.44 -0.66 1.36
N TYR A 13 16.28 -1.36 2.48
CA TYR A 13 15.21 -1.12 3.43
C TYR A 13 15.74 -0.31 4.61
N GLN A 14 14.92 0.60 5.11
CA GLN A 14 15.18 1.27 6.38
C GLN A 14 14.89 0.30 7.54
N ASP A 15 15.71 0.37 8.57
CA ASP A 15 15.45 -0.34 9.82
C ASP A 15 14.28 0.31 10.59
N VAL A 16 13.35 -0.51 11.07
CA VAL A 16 12.12 -0.05 11.74
C VAL A 16 12.44 0.65 13.06
N ASP A 17 13.41 0.14 13.83
CA ASP A 17 13.79 0.74 15.11
C ASP A 17 14.52 2.07 14.91
N ALA A 18 15.36 2.16 13.88
CA ALA A 18 15.98 3.41 13.46
C ALA A 18 14.94 4.46 13.07
N MET A 19 13.90 4.07 12.32
CA MET A 19 12.77 4.95 11.98
C MET A 19 12.03 5.44 13.23
N LYS A 20 11.65 4.53 14.13
CA LYS A 20 10.98 4.86 15.41
C LYS A 20 11.82 5.83 16.24
N SER A 21 13.12 5.59 16.34
CA SER A 21 14.06 6.45 17.09
C SER A 21 14.20 7.85 16.48
N ALA A 22 14.30 7.93 15.14
CA ALA A 22 14.39 9.21 14.44
C ALA A 22 13.17 10.09 14.72
N ILE A 23 11.96 9.54 14.64
CA ILE A 23 10.72 10.29 14.90
C ILE A 23 10.58 10.61 16.41
N GLY A 24 10.84 9.64 17.29
CA GLY A 24 10.79 9.83 18.75
C GLY A 24 11.81 10.85 19.26
N SER A 25 12.87 11.13 18.50
CA SER A 25 13.82 12.21 18.81
C SER A 25 13.21 13.61 18.72
N LEU A 26 12.21 13.81 17.86
CA LEU A 26 11.55 15.10 17.61
C LEU A 26 10.55 15.46 18.71
N ASN A 27 9.93 14.45 19.34
CA ASN A 27 9.00 14.66 20.45
C ASN A 27 9.11 13.53 21.48
N LYS A 28 9.78 13.85 22.60
CA LYS A 28 10.00 12.93 23.72
C LYS A 28 8.75 12.56 24.52
N ARG A 29 7.59 13.18 24.24
CA ARG A 29 6.31 12.80 24.85
C ARG A 29 5.64 11.61 24.15
N ILE A 30 6.14 11.20 22.98
CA ILE A 30 5.63 10.02 22.28
C ILE A 30 6.28 8.79 22.93
N GLU A 31 5.45 7.93 23.52
CA GLU A 31 5.90 6.74 24.27
C GLU A 31 5.98 5.47 23.39
N GLY A 32 5.39 5.50 22.19
CA GLY A 32 5.38 4.37 21.27
C GLY A 32 4.82 4.73 19.90
N PHE A 33 4.98 3.81 18.95
CA PHE A 33 4.51 3.92 17.57
C PHE A 33 3.74 2.65 17.21
N ASP A 34 2.62 2.81 16.52
CA ASP A 34 2.02 1.70 15.78
C ASP A 34 2.85 1.47 14.51
N ALA A 35 3.53 0.32 14.45
CA ALA A 35 4.30 -0.15 13.31
C ALA A 35 3.87 -1.56 12.90
N SER A 36 2.62 -1.91 13.20
CA SER A 36 2.02 -3.24 12.99
C SER A 36 2.17 -3.76 11.56
N CYS A 37 2.15 -2.88 10.55
CA CYS A 37 2.38 -3.26 9.15
C CYS A 37 3.82 -3.71 8.84
N PHE A 38 4.77 -3.44 9.73
CA PHE A 38 6.18 -3.84 9.61
C PHE A 38 6.57 -4.94 10.60
N ASP A 39 6.11 -4.87 11.85
CA ASP A 39 6.49 -5.81 12.92
C ASP A 39 5.40 -6.83 13.30
N GLY A 40 4.19 -6.70 12.73
CA GLY A 40 3.05 -7.58 13.00
C GLY A 40 2.39 -7.39 14.36
N VAL A 41 2.82 -6.39 15.15
CA VAL A 41 2.29 -6.15 16.50
C VAL A 41 1.17 -5.12 16.47
N TYR A 42 -0.08 -5.59 16.42
CA TYR A 42 -1.26 -4.75 16.44
C TYR A 42 -1.59 -4.27 17.86
N VAL A 43 -1.59 -2.95 18.07
CA VAL A 43 -1.78 -2.33 19.40
C VAL A 43 -3.14 -2.62 20.04
N THR A 44 -4.17 -2.96 19.26
CA THR A 44 -5.50 -3.30 19.77
C THR A 44 -5.54 -4.69 20.41
N GLY A 45 -4.57 -5.56 20.11
CA GLY A 45 -4.40 -6.88 20.72
C GLY A 45 -5.42 -7.95 20.32
N ASP A 46 -6.39 -7.60 19.46
CA ASP A 46 -7.49 -8.46 19.02
C ASP A 46 -7.43 -8.82 17.53
N ILE A 47 -6.44 -8.31 16.79
CA ILE A 47 -6.27 -8.59 15.37
C ILE A 47 -5.49 -9.89 15.18
N THR A 48 -6.12 -10.85 14.51
CA THR A 48 -5.50 -12.11 14.10
C THR A 48 -5.14 -12.12 12.61
N ALA A 49 -4.29 -13.07 12.20
CA ALA A 49 -3.98 -13.27 10.78
C ALA A 49 -5.24 -13.64 9.98
N GLU A 50 -6.15 -14.40 10.58
CA GLU A 50 -7.44 -14.77 10.02
C GLU A 50 -8.35 -13.56 9.79
N ASP A 51 -8.34 -12.59 10.71
CA ASP A 51 -9.10 -11.34 10.54
C ASP A 51 -8.57 -10.53 9.35
N ILE A 52 -7.24 -10.44 9.20
CA ILE A 52 -6.61 -9.77 8.06
C ILE A 52 -6.96 -10.47 6.73
N ALA A 53 -6.88 -11.80 6.70
CA ALA A 53 -7.25 -12.57 5.52
C ALA A 53 -8.72 -12.38 5.14
N ARG A 54 -9.63 -12.39 6.12
CA ARG A 54 -11.07 -12.14 5.92
C ARG A 54 -11.31 -10.75 5.33
N MET A 55 -10.66 -9.72 5.87
CA MET A 55 -10.74 -8.35 5.32
C MET A 55 -10.20 -8.26 3.89
N GLY A 56 -9.13 -9.00 3.58
CA GLY A 56 -8.59 -9.08 2.22
C GLY A 56 -9.56 -9.72 1.23
N ALA A 57 -10.22 -10.80 1.61
CA ALA A 57 -11.20 -11.49 0.77
C ALA A 57 -12.41 -10.60 0.43
N SER A 58 -12.94 -9.85 1.40
CA SER A 58 -14.05 -8.91 1.17
C SER A 58 -13.72 -7.78 0.19
N ARG A 59 -12.44 -7.40 0.05
CA ARG A 59 -12.02 -6.36 -0.91
C ARG A 59 -12.03 -6.85 -2.35
N VAL A 60 -11.74 -8.14 -2.56
CA VAL A 60 -11.77 -8.75 -3.90
C VAL A 60 -13.21 -8.88 -4.40
N ASP A 61 -14.14 -9.24 -3.50
CA ASP A 61 -15.57 -9.39 -3.80
C ASP A 61 -16.24 -8.04 -4.16
N ASN A 62 -15.85 -6.96 -3.50
CA ASN A 62 -16.39 -5.62 -3.76
C ASN A 62 -15.71 -4.89 -4.93
N GLY A 63 -14.56 -5.38 -5.43
CA GLY A 63 -13.75 -4.73 -6.46
C GLY A 63 -14.06 -5.19 -7.89
N SER A 64 -14.88 -6.23 -8.07
CA SER A 64 -15.23 -6.77 -9.39
C SER A 64 -16.38 -6.05 -10.11
N ASP A 65 -16.98 -5.04 -9.48
CA ASP A 65 -18.16 -4.33 -10.02
C ASP A 65 -17.86 -2.94 -10.61
N GLU A 66 -16.60 -2.46 -10.63
CA GLU A 66 -16.25 -1.08 -11.05
C GLU A 66 -15.27 -0.96 -12.24
N ASP A 67 -14.83 -2.07 -12.87
CA ASP A 67 -13.81 -2.06 -13.94
C ASP A 67 -14.36 -2.23 -15.39
N ASP A 68 -15.60 -1.82 -15.69
CA ASP A 68 -16.24 -2.03 -17.00
C ASP A 68 -16.77 -0.76 -17.72
N GLU A 69 -16.22 0.44 -17.48
CA GLU A 69 -16.49 1.63 -18.32
C GLU A 69 -15.24 2.44 -18.67
N ASP A 70 -14.33 1.88 -19.48
CA ASP A 70 -13.53 2.70 -20.41
C ASP A 70 -13.82 2.26 -21.85
N SER A 71 -15.05 2.57 -22.29
CA SER A 71 -15.42 2.48 -23.70
C SER A 71 -14.79 3.64 -24.47
N HIS A 72 -13.56 3.38 -24.92
CA HIS A 72 -12.81 4.05 -25.99
C HIS A 72 -13.67 5.02 -26.86
N ALA A 73 -13.78 6.28 -26.43
CA ALA A 73 -14.41 7.34 -27.21
C ALA A 73 -13.54 7.62 -28.46
N SER A 74 -13.90 6.98 -29.57
CA SER A 74 -13.37 7.21 -30.90
C SER A 74 -13.62 8.66 -31.33
N HIS A 75 -12.69 9.55 -30.98
CA HIS A 75 -12.58 10.86 -31.60
C HIS A 75 -12.19 10.66 -33.06
N SER A 76 -13.22 10.58 -33.91
CA SER A 76 -13.08 10.70 -35.35
C SER A 76 -12.53 12.10 -35.66
N ASN A 77 -11.21 12.17 -35.85
CA ASN A 77 -10.55 13.40 -36.27
C ASN A 77 -11.00 13.69 -37.72
N GLN A 78 -11.93 14.64 -37.89
CA GLN A 78 -12.32 15.12 -39.21
C GLN A 78 -11.12 15.84 -39.83
N SER A 79 -10.51 15.20 -40.82
CA SER A 79 -9.60 15.85 -41.75
C SER A 79 -10.38 16.86 -42.60
N VAL A 80 -10.37 18.13 -42.21
CA VAL A 80 -10.61 19.24 -43.15
C VAL A 80 -9.32 19.45 -43.92
N SER A 81 -9.31 19.00 -45.17
CA SER A 81 -8.36 19.44 -46.20
C SER A 81 -8.90 20.72 -46.86
N PRO A 82 -8.03 21.60 -47.39
CA PRO A 82 -8.38 22.95 -47.82
C PRO A 82 -9.36 23.03 -48.99
#